data_AF-A0A2V9WUV0-F1
#
_entry.id   AF-A0A2V9WUV0-F1
#
_cell.length_a   1.000
_cell.length_b   1.000
_cell.length_c   1.000
_cell.angle_alpha   90.00
_cell.angle_beta   90.00
_cell.angle_gamma   90.00
#
_symmetry.space_group_name_H-M   'P 1'
#
loop_
_entity.id
_entity.type
_entity.pdbx_description
1 polymer ?
#
loop_
_entity_poly.entity_id
_entity_poly.type
_entity_poly.pdbx_seq_one_letter_code
_entity_poly.pdbx_strand_id
1 'polypeptide(L)'
;MIQQVEVSAARVPDRLKLMSQVLERLKDGLVVSCQAAPGDPLEDTDTIRRIARSVIAAGASGLRVNSPEHVGAIRKDTTLPIIGIQKRHTNGATHITPDFASAAALAAAGASIIALDCTERTWPDGEPWRSLIERIHRELKLPVMADIATLEESLTAAAAGADMVGTTLNGYTERTSNNHGFNWPLLADMVTQIHVPVVAEGHISSPEEASRALSVGAWCVIVGSAITRPATIAATFIRAMNKRAIAIPAIGVDIGGTSIKAGLVDPAGEVTLITQVPTQASGGREVIAAGLCEAIRQILSDAHEQGVQPSGLGIASAGAIDAQDGSVFAATDNLPGWAGFKLRSFAEQRFNLPTWVVNDAHAAVLAELHFGLGHSLSDFVAITLGTGVGGGVVCGRKLLSGRHGFAGSIGHHVIREGGRECNCGRRGCLEAYVSTVALIREYKERGGSIAHGQTLDAQTLDDAAVAWKINHLAATGAPAAVGAYQALGEYLAEGVANIFNLFDPEAVLISGGLVEGQPQFVARVGERVSALLHFGRKRKPCVKAATSGRLAGVQGAATLVFEAQR
;
A
#
# COMPACT_ATOMS: atom_id res chain seq x y z
N MET A 1 39.48 46.62 35.76
CA MET A 1 38.43 46.84 36.78
C MET A 1 37.09 46.53 36.15
N ILE A 2 36.72 45.24 36.03
CA ILE A 2 35.35 44.79 35.74
C ILE A 2 35.20 43.46 36.48
N GLN A 3 34.32 43.43 37.49
CA GLN A 3 34.06 42.30 38.38
C GLN A 3 33.35 41.16 37.64
N GLN A 4 33.84 39.93 37.85
CA GLN A 4 33.05 38.73 37.60
C GLN A 4 31.96 38.65 38.67
N VAL A 5 30.70 38.68 38.24
CA VAL A 5 29.55 38.33 39.07
C VAL A 5 29.34 36.83 38.89
N GLU A 6 29.77 36.04 39.88
CA GLU A 6 29.34 34.65 40.03
C GLU A 6 27.84 34.62 40.31
N VAL A 7 27.05 34.21 39.32
CA VAL A 7 25.66 33.84 39.54
C VAL A 7 25.66 32.46 40.17
N SER A 8 25.47 32.44 41.48
CA SER A 8 25.17 31.27 42.30
C SER A 8 24.19 30.33 41.59
N ALA A 9 24.65 29.12 41.25
CA ALA A 9 23.79 28.03 40.82
C ALA A 9 22.88 27.66 42.00
N ALA A 10 21.65 28.19 42.00
CA ALA A 10 20.62 27.81 42.93
C ALA A 10 20.47 26.28 42.91
N ARG A 11 20.69 25.64 44.06
CA ARG A 11 20.50 24.19 44.24
C ARG A 11 19.06 23.86 43.86
N VAL A 12 18.89 23.18 42.72
CA VAL A 12 17.62 22.52 42.37
C VAL A 12 17.25 21.60 43.54
N PRO A 13 16.08 21.78 44.19
CA PRO A 13 15.68 20.95 45.32
C PRO A 13 15.76 19.45 44.96
N ASP A 14 16.25 18.60 45.88
CA ASP A 14 16.42 17.15 45.66
C ASP A 14 15.14 16.46 45.12
N ARG A 15 13.97 17.03 45.42
CA ARG A 15 12.66 16.64 44.87
C ARG A 15 12.57 16.76 43.35
N LEU A 16 12.93 17.91 42.78
CA LEU A 16 12.89 18.15 41.33
C LEU A 16 13.87 17.21 40.60
N LYS A 17 14.98 16.89 41.26
CA LYS A 17 15.99 15.94 40.77
C LYS A 17 15.49 14.49 40.74
N LEU A 18 14.68 14.08 41.72
CA LEU A 18 14.08 12.74 41.74
C LEU A 18 12.96 12.62 40.71
N MET A 19 12.11 13.65 40.57
CA MET A 19 11.07 13.69 39.54
C MET A 19 11.68 13.63 38.14
N SER A 20 12.73 14.41 37.87
CA SER A 20 13.43 14.37 36.58
C SER A 20 14.05 13.00 36.29
N GLN A 21 14.58 12.30 37.30
CA GLN A 21 15.15 10.95 37.12
C GLN A 21 14.11 9.91 36.69
N VAL A 22 12.87 9.99 37.19
CA VAL A 22 11.80 9.06 36.79
C VAL A 22 11.42 9.28 35.33
N LEU A 23 11.28 10.54 34.91
CA LEU A 23 10.91 10.91 33.53
C LEU A 23 12.02 10.55 32.53
N GLU A 24 13.28 10.79 32.90
CA GLU A 24 14.44 10.45 32.05
C GLU A 24 14.57 8.95 31.80
N ARG A 25 14.15 8.09 32.75
CA ARG A 25 14.14 6.63 32.53
C ARG A 25 13.17 6.19 31.43
N LEU A 26 12.15 6.99 31.14
CA LEU A 26 11.17 6.67 30.09
C LEU A 26 11.62 7.14 28.71
N LYS A 27 12.58 8.07 28.64
CA LYS A 27 13.01 8.74 27.43
C LYS A 27 13.48 7.75 26.36
N ASP A 28 13.06 7.98 25.12
CA ASP A 28 13.36 7.14 23.96
C ASP A 28 12.94 5.66 24.13
N GLY A 29 12.05 5.39 25.09
CA GLY A 29 11.67 4.06 25.52
C GLY A 29 10.21 3.69 25.21
N LEU A 30 9.94 2.39 25.31
CA LEU A 30 8.60 1.81 25.21
C LEU A 30 8.03 1.56 26.60
N VAL A 31 6.91 2.23 26.91
CA VAL A 31 6.08 1.94 28.06
C VAL A 31 4.95 1.02 27.62
N VAL A 32 4.75 -0.09 28.34
CA VAL A 32 3.68 -1.04 28.00
C VAL A 32 2.50 -0.87 28.93
N SER A 33 1.30 -0.69 28.36
CA SER A 33 0.05 -0.61 29.12
C SER A 33 -0.44 -2.02 29.49
N CYS A 34 -0.17 -2.46 30.71
CA CYS A 34 -0.61 -3.73 31.27
C CYS A 34 -1.94 -3.57 32.01
N GLN A 35 -3.04 -3.75 31.27
CA GLN A 35 -4.41 -3.67 31.80
C GLN A 35 -5.34 -4.51 30.94
N ALA A 36 -6.41 -5.00 31.56
CA ALA A 36 -7.52 -5.67 30.89
C ALA A 36 -8.79 -4.80 30.96
N ALA A 37 -9.71 -4.97 30.02
CA ALA A 37 -11.02 -4.31 30.07
C ALA A 37 -11.97 -5.06 31.01
N PRO A 38 -12.99 -4.40 31.58
CA PRO A 38 -14.03 -5.08 32.35
C PRO A 38 -14.65 -6.25 31.58
N GLY A 39 -14.63 -7.45 32.17
CA GLY A 39 -15.14 -8.68 31.58
C GLY A 39 -14.19 -9.37 30.57
N ASP A 40 -12.98 -8.85 30.37
CA ASP A 40 -11.95 -9.53 29.57
C ASP A 40 -11.42 -10.76 30.34
N PRO A 41 -11.22 -11.93 29.70
CA PRO A 41 -10.68 -13.11 30.37
C PRO A 41 -9.31 -12.91 31.05
N LEU A 42 -8.58 -11.85 30.69
CA LEU A 42 -7.32 -11.47 31.32
C LEU A 42 -7.47 -10.50 32.51
N GLU A 43 -8.70 -10.11 32.89
CA GLU A 43 -8.99 -9.27 34.05
C GLU A 43 -8.81 -10.04 35.37
N ASP A 44 -7.57 -10.41 35.63
CA ASP A 44 -7.10 -11.06 36.85
C ASP A 44 -5.75 -10.49 37.27
N THR A 45 -5.58 -10.20 38.56
CA THR A 45 -4.41 -9.51 39.11
C THR A 45 -3.11 -10.29 38.85
N ASP A 46 -3.09 -11.61 39.04
CA ASP A 46 -1.88 -12.40 38.79
C ASP A 46 -1.58 -12.53 37.29
N THR A 47 -2.61 -12.61 36.45
CA THR A 47 -2.48 -12.61 35.00
C THR A 47 -1.87 -11.31 34.47
N ILE A 48 -2.37 -10.15 34.92
CA ILE A 48 -1.83 -8.83 34.56
C ILE A 48 -0.37 -8.70 35.04
N ARG A 49 -0.07 -9.21 36.24
CA ARG A 49 1.30 -9.27 36.77
C ARG A 49 2.23 -10.13 35.92
N ARG A 50 1.78 -11.29 35.42
CA ARG A 50 2.55 -12.15 34.49
C ARG A 50 2.83 -11.46 33.16
N ILE A 51 1.85 -10.74 32.61
CA ILE A 51 2.03 -9.93 31.40
C ILE A 51 3.09 -8.85 31.64
N ALA A 52 3.01 -8.13 32.77
CA ALA A 52 3.99 -7.12 33.15
C ALA A 52 5.41 -7.71 33.23
N ARG A 53 5.60 -8.85 33.91
CA ARG A 53 6.89 -9.54 33.99
C ARG A 53 7.46 -9.91 32.61
N SER A 54 6.60 -10.37 31.70
CA SER A 54 6.99 -10.72 30.34
C SER A 54 7.54 -9.51 29.57
N VAL A 55 6.84 -8.38 29.61
CA VAL A 55 7.24 -7.18 28.86
C VAL A 55 8.42 -6.45 29.50
N ILE A 56 8.59 -6.55 30.83
CA ILE A 56 9.81 -6.13 31.53
C ILE A 56 11.01 -6.93 31.00
N ALA A 57 10.89 -8.26 30.90
CA ALA A 57 11.97 -9.11 30.39
C ALA A 57 12.32 -8.82 28.92
N ALA A 58 11.35 -8.34 28.13
CA ALA A 58 11.56 -7.89 26.76
C ALA A 58 12.24 -6.51 26.65
N GLY A 59 12.41 -5.77 27.76
CA GLY A 59 13.11 -4.48 27.78
C GLY A 59 12.22 -3.24 27.79
N ALA A 60 10.95 -3.35 28.21
CA ALA A 60 10.10 -2.17 28.43
C ALA A 60 10.76 -1.18 29.41
N SER A 61 10.70 0.13 29.13
CA SER A 61 11.29 1.18 29.97
C SER A 61 10.40 1.58 31.15
N GLY A 62 9.10 1.29 31.06
CA GLY A 62 8.11 1.52 32.10
C GLY A 62 6.80 0.78 31.84
N LEU A 63 5.88 0.88 32.78
CA LEU A 63 4.55 0.28 32.68
C LEU A 63 3.46 1.33 32.89
N ARG A 64 2.34 1.19 32.18
CA ARG A 64 1.10 1.90 32.48
C ARG A 64 0.07 0.91 33.01
N VAL A 65 -0.44 1.13 34.22
CA VAL A 65 -1.21 0.13 34.96
C VAL A 65 -2.48 0.73 35.56
N ASN A 66 -3.61 0.06 35.33
CA ASN A 66 -4.91 0.46 35.88
C ASN A 66 -5.18 -0.21 37.22
N SER A 67 -5.67 0.57 38.17
CA SER A 67 -6.06 0.23 39.55
C SER A 67 -4.91 0.19 40.58
N PRO A 68 -5.14 0.68 41.82
CA PRO A 68 -4.19 0.52 42.92
C PRO A 68 -3.83 -0.94 43.23
N GLU A 69 -4.78 -1.86 43.06
CA GLU A 69 -4.56 -3.29 43.28
C GLU A 69 -3.47 -3.83 42.34
N HIS A 70 -3.60 -3.59 41.03
CA HIS A 70 -2.63 -4.08 40.05
C HIS A 70 -1.29 -3.36 40.17
N VAL A 71 -1.29 -2.04 40.45
CA VAL A 71 -0.07 -1.28 40.73
C VAL A 71 0.69 -1.90 41.90
N GLY A 72 0.01 -2.18 43.02
CA GLY A 72 0.61 -2.77 44.21
C GLY A 72 1.09 -4.21 43.99
N ALA A 73 0.40 -4.99 43.16
CA ALA A 73 0.83 -6.32 42.78
C ALA A 73 2.09 -6.31 41.92
N ILE A 74 2.13 -5.46 40.88
CA ILE A 74 3.27 -5.36 39.94
C ILE A 74 4.49 -4.71 40.59
N ARG A 75 4.30 -3.73 41.48
CA ARG A 75 5.41 -3.04 42.16
C ARG A 75 6.32 -4.00 42.93
N LYS A 76 5.80 -5.15 43.38
CA LYS A 76 6.60 -6.20 44.04
C LYS A 76 7.64 -6.85 43.12
N ASP A 77 7.46 -6.75 41.81
CA ASP A 77 8.31 -7.41 40.81
C ASP A 77 9.30 -6.47 40.11
N THR A 78 9.16 -5.15 40.26
CA THR A 78 9.94 -4.20 39.45
C THR A 78 10.19 -2.85 40.12
N THR A 79 11.34 -2.27 39.81
CA THR A 79 11.71 -0.89 40.16
C THR A 79 11.53 0.08 38.98
N LEU A 80 11.04 -0.40 37.82
CA LEU A 80 10.75 0.46 36.69
C LEU A 80 9.65 1.49 37.03
N PRO A 81 9.63 2.65 36.36
CA PRO A 81 8.54 3.61 36.49
C PRO A 81 7.19 2.96 36.17
N ILE A 82 6.20 3.21 37.04
CA ILE A 82 4.80 2.83 36.82
C ILE A 82 3.96 4.10 36.70
N ILE A 83 3.34 4.32 35.54
CA ILE A 83 2.29 5.30 35.33
C ILE A 83 0.98 4.67 35.82
N GLY A 84 0.51 5.11 36.98
CA GLY A 84 -0.72 4.62 37.59
C GLY A 84 -1.93 5.38 37.06
N ILE A 85 -2.99 4.64 36.72
CA ILE A 85 -4.31 5.19 36.39
C ILE A 85 -5.40 4.47 37.16
N GLN A 86 -6.53 5.14 37.38
CA GLN A 86 -7.73 4.50 37.89
C GLN A 86 -8.93 4.90 37.06
N LYS A 87 -9.36 4.00 36.19
CA LYS A 87 -10.51 4.22 35.30
C LYS A 87 -11.82 4.07 36.08
N ARG A 88 -12.68 5.06 35.98
CA ARG A 88 -14.12 4.93 36.32
C ARG A 88 -14.94 5.07 35.04
N HIS A 89 -15.96 4.25 34.89
CA HIS A 89 -16.86 4.29 33.75
C HIS A 89 -18.19 4.89 34.18
N THR A 90 -18.54 6.05 33.63
CA THR A 90 -19.81 6.74 33.91
C THR A 90 -20.50 6.99 32.58
N ASN A 91 -21.75 6.53 32.43
CA ASN A 91 -22.54 6.66 31.19
C ASN A 91 -21.81 6.21 29.91
N GLY A 92 -21.01 5.15 29.99
CA GLY A 92 -20.24 4.62 28.86
C GLY A 92 -18.95 5.40 28.52
N ALA A 93 -18.69 6.53 29.18
CA ALA A 93 -17.45 7.28 29.05
C ALA A 93 -16.45 6.86 30.14
N THR A 94 -15.17 6.78 29.77
CA THR A 94 -14.08 6.50 30.71
C THR A 94 -13.50 7.81 31.24
N HIS A 95 -13.44 7.93 32.58
CA HIS A 95 -12.74 8.99 33.30
C HIS A 95 -11.47 8.42 33.93
N ILE A 96 -10.31 8.97 33.58
CA ILE A 96 -9.00 8.53 34.08
C ILE A 96 -8.66 9.30 35.37
N THR A 97 -8.60 8.59 36.50
CA THR A 97 -8.18 9.09 37.83
C THR A 97 -8.95 10.36 38.24
N PRO A 98 -10.26 10.23 38.56
CA PRO A 98 -11.20 11.36 38.61
C PRO A 98 -11.07 12.28 39.83
N ASP A 99 -10.39 11.83 40.88
CA ASP A 99 -10.32 12.53 42.16
C ASP A 99 -8.99 12.27 42.88
N PHE A 100 -8.72 13.09 43.91
CA PHE A 100 -7.48 12.99 44.66
C PHE A 100 -7.38 11.67 45.43
N ALA A 101 -8.52 11.12 45.89
CA ALA A 101 -8.54 9.83 46.58
C ALA A 101 -8.00 8.69 45.69
N SER A 102 -8.38 8.69 44.41
CA SER A 102 -7.85 7.73 43.41
C SER A 102 -6.35 7.92 43.19
N ALA A 103 -5.89 9.17 43.03
CA ALA A 103 -4.47 9.48 42.89
C ALA A 103 -3.66 9.05 44.13
N ALA A 104 -4.17 9.30 45.34
CA ALA A 104 -3.54 8.92 46.59
C ALA A 104 -3.46 7.40 46.76
N ALA A 105 -4.51 6.67 46.36
CA ALA A 105 -4.50 5.21 46.39
C ALA A 105 -3.46 4.62 45.43
N LEU A 106 -3.34 5.17 44.21
CA LEU A 106 -2.30 4.78 43.24
C LEU A 106 -0.90 5.07 43.78
N ALA A 107 -0.69 6.24 44.38
CA ALA A 107 0.58 6.61 45.01
C ALA A 107 0.96 5.65 46.15
N ALA A 108 0.01 5.34 47.04
CA ALA A 108 0.21 4.40 48.14
C ALA A 108 0.51 2.98 47.66
N ALA A 109 -0.06 2.58 46.52
CA ALA A 109 0.24 1.30 45.87
C ALA A 109 1.62 1.25 45.20
N GLY A 110 2.29 2.41 45.05
CA GLY A 110 3.64 2.50 44.50
C GLY A 110 3.72 2.96 43.04
N ALA A 111 2.73 3.70 42.54
CA ALA A 111 2.85 4.41 41.27
C ALA A 111 4.01 5.43 41.33
N SER A 112 4.74 5.59 40.23
CA SER A 112 5.83 6.57 40.08
C SER A 112 5.38 7.87 39.43
N ILE A 113 4.31 7.80 38.62
CA ILE A 113 3.67 8.91 37.91
C ILE A 113 2.15 8.68 38.04
N ILE A 114 1.38 9.74 38.25
CA ILE A 114 -0.09 9.67 38.24
C ILE A 114 -0.60 10.24 36.91
N ALA A 115 -1.36 9.45 36.15
CA ALA A 115 -2.02 9.94 34.94
C ALA A 115 -3.46 10.38 35.22
N LEU A 116 -3.84 11.55 34.72
CA LEU A 116 -5.16 12.17 34.88
C LEU A 116 -5.82 12.43 33.53
N ASP A 117 -7.14 12.38 33.50
CA ASP A 117 -7.94 12.93 32.40
C ASP A 117 -7.94 14.47 32.47
N CYS A 118 -7.22 15.11 31.54
CA CYS A 118 -7.13 16.57 31.47
C CYS A 118 -7.92 17.11 30.27
N THR A 119 -9.07 16.49 29.97
CA THR A 119 -10.00 16.98 28.94
C THR A 119 -10.95 18.02 29.48
N GLU A 120 -11.59 18.79 28.61
CA GLU A 120 -12.63 19.77 29.01
C GLU A 120 -14.01 19.11 29.24
N ARG A 121 -14.07 17.79 29.36
CA ARG A 121 -15.30 17.06 29.66
C ARG A 121 -15.71 17.29 31.12
N THR A 122 -16.98 17.57 31.36
CA THR A 122 -17.53 17.78 32.70
C THR A 122 -17.95 16.46 33.33
N TRP A 123 -17.47 16.18 34.53
CA TRP A 123 -17.78 14.97 35.28
C TRP A 123 -18.58 15.30 36.54
N PRO A 124 -19.73 14.62 36.80
CA PRO A 124 -20.53 14.86 38.01
C PRO A 124 -19.78 14.56 39.31
N ASP A 125 -18.90 13.56 39.27
CA ASP A 125 -18.22 12.99 40.44
C ASP A 125 -16.70 13.25 40.45
N GLY A 126 -16.21 14.21 39.64
CA GLY A 126 -14.79 14.50 39.46
C GLY A 126 -14.34 15.81 40.11
N GLU A 127 -13.14 15.83 40.66
CA GLU A 127 -12.49 17.09 41.07
C GLU A 127 -11.89 17.79 39.83
N PRO A 128 -11.88 19.13 39.76
CA PRO A 128 -11.26 19.85 38.64
C PRO A 128 -9.78 19.46 38.47
N TRP A 129 -9.43 18.92 37.30
CA TRP A 129 -8.09 18.35 37.07
C TRP A 129 -6.95 19.35 37.29
N ARG A 130 -7.18 20.65 37.04
CA ARG A 130 -6.19 21.72 37.33
C ARG A 130 -5.82 21.77 38.81
N SER A 131 -6.83 21.73 39.69
CA SER A 131 -6.62 21.68 41.15
C SER A 131 -6.02 20.35 41.59
N LEU A 132 -6.33 19.25 40.90
CA LEU A 132 -5.75 17.93 41.18
C LEU A 132 -4.24 17.90 40.90
N ILE A 133 -3.78 18.48 39.79
CA ILE A 133 -2.34 18.56 39.47
C ILE A 133 -1.59 19.21 40.63
N GLU A 134 -1.99 20.42 41.04
CA GLU A 134 -1.38 21.17 42.13
C GLU A 134 -1.38 20.37 43.44
N ARG A 135 -2.51 19.71 43.74
CA ARG A 135 -2.68 18.93 44.96
C ARG A 135 -1.81 17.68 44.98
N ILE A 136 -1.72 16.95 43.87
CA ILE A 136 -0.84 15.77 43.72
C ILE A 136 0.61 16.17 43.91
N HIS A 137 1.05 17.28 43.32
CA HIS A 137 2.40 17.78 43.54
C HIS A 137 2.63 18.15 45.00
N ARG A 138 1.70 18.85 45.64
CA ARG A 138 1.88 19.31 47.02
C ARG A 138 1.87 18.17 48.03
N GLU A 139 0.90 17.27 47.92
CA GLU A 139 0.60 16.26 48.95
C GLU A 139 1.24 14.90 48.64
N LEU A 140 1.18 14.44 47.40
CA LEU A 140 1.74 13.12 47.00
C LEU A 140 3.20 13.22 46.53
N LYS A 141 3.63 14.43 46.12
CA LYS A 141 4.99 14.71 45.63
C LYS A 141 5.41 13.83 44.44
N LEU A 142 4.45 13.42 43.62
CA LEU A 142 4.66 12.62 42.40
C LEU A 142 4.44 13.47 41.14
N PRO A 143 5.13 13.15 40.04
CA PRO A 143 4.86 13.73 38.73
C PRO A 143 3.47 13.35 38.20
N VAL A 144 2.89 14.24 37.41
CA VAL A 144 1.58 14.08 36.77
C VAL A 144 1.71 14.02 35.26
N MET A 145 1.09 13.00 34.66
CA MET A 145 0.90 12.90 33.21
C MET A 145 -0.54 13.31 32.87
N ALA A 146 -0.70 14.28 31.98
CA ALA A 146 -2.00 14.72 31.49
C ALA A 146 -2.40 13.94 30.23
N ASP A 147 -3.46 13.13 30.31
CA ASP A 147 -4.08 12.53 29.15
C ASP A 147 -5.03 13.54 28.49
N ILE A 148 -4.81 13.85 27.22
CA ILE A 148 -5.57 14.85 26.46
C ILE A 148 -6.17 14.25 25.18
N ALA A 149 -7.14 14.96 24.59
CA ALA A 149 -7.69 14.63 23.28
C ALA A 149 -7.31 15.65 22.20
N THR A 150 -7.03 16.90 22.56
CA THR A 150 -6.80 18.00 21.60
C THR A 150 -5.54 18.82 21.91
N LEU A 151 -5.04 19.56 20.92
CA LEU A 151 -3.90 20.46 21.10
C LEU A 151 -4.18 21.55 22.14
N GLU A 152 -5.40 22.09 22.16
CA GLU A 152 -5.85 23.10 23.13
C GLU A 152 -5.73 22.58 24.58
N GLU A 153 -6.19 21.34 24.82
CA GLU A 153 -6.06 20.67 26.11
C GLU A 153 -4.59 20.43 26.47
N SER A 154 -3.72 20.12 25.48
CA SER A 154 -2.29 19.93 25.72
C SER A 154 -1.60 21.21 26.22
N LEU A 155 -1.90 22.35 25.60
CA LEU A 155 -1.38 23.66 25.98
C LEU A 155 -1.85 24.03 27.39
N THR A 156 -3.12 23.76 27.67
CA THR A 156 -3.73 24.10 28.96
C THR A 156 -3.22 23.20 30.09
N ALA A 157 -3.03 21.90 29.82
CA ALA A 157 -2.45 20.96 30.77
C ALA A 157 -0.99 21.29 31.10
N ALA A 158 -0.19 21.64 30.09
CA ALA A 158 1.18 22.10 30.28
C ALA A 158 1.22 23.39 31.13
N ALA A 159 0.34 24.36 30.83
CA ALA A 159 0.24 25.60 31.60
C ALA A 159 -0.22 25.40 33.05
N ALA A 160 -1.05 24.38 33.32
CA ALA A 160 -1.48 24.00 34.66
C ALA A 160 -0.41 23.21 35.45
N GLY A 161 0.75 22.94 34.85
CA GLY A 161 1.90 22.32 35.52
C GLY A 161 2.03 20.81 35.33
N ALA A 162 1.34 20.18 34.37
CA ALA A 162 1.56 18.77 34.08
C ALA A 162 3.04 18.49 33.71
N ASP A 163 3.63 17.42 34.25
CA ASP A 163 5.02 17.07 34.02
C ASP A 163 5.23 16.32 32.69
N MET A 164 4.16 15.73 32.15
CA MET A 164 4.11 15.11 30.82
C MET A 164 2.71 15.28 30.23
N VAL A 165 2.58 15.27 28.91
CA VAL A 165 1.28 15.32 28.24
C VAL A 165 1.19 14.22 27.19
N GLY A 166 0.14 13.40 27.24
CA GLY A 166 -0.07 12.24 26.38
C GLY A 166 -1.33 12.32 25.52
N THR A 167 -1.23 11.83 24.28
CA THR A 167 -2.34 11.82 23.29
C THR A 167 -3.43 10.77 23.55
N THR A 168 -3.43 10.17 24.74
CA THR A 168 -4.20 8.98 25.14
C THR A 168 -5.69 9.03 24.82
N LEU A 169 -6.33 10.19 24.98
CA LEU A 169 -7.78 10.34 24.84
C LEU A 169 -8.20 10.82 23.44
N ASN A 170 -7.25 11.04 22.52
CA ASN A 170 -7.56 11.36 21.14
C ASN A 170 -8.17 10.13 20.44
N GLY A 171 -9.41 10.27 19.95
CA GLY A 171 -10.22 9.15 19.45
C GLY A 171 -11.24 8.61 20.48
N TYR A 172 -11.16 9.04 21.74
CA TYR A 172 -11.97 8.53 22.85
C TYR A 172 -12.88 9.59 23.52
N THR A 173 -12.93 10.81 22.97
CA THR A 173 -13.84 11.88 23.41
C THR A 173 -14.83 12.25 22.32
N GLU A 174 -15.95 12.92 22.66
CA GLU A 174 -16.93 13.34 21.66
C GLU A 174 -16.29 14.22 20.56
N ARG A 175 -15.43 15.16 20.95
CA ARG A 175 -14.70 16.08 20.04
C ARG A 175 -13.76 15.37 19.07
N THR A 176 -13.29 14.17 19.39
CA THR A 176 -12.28 13.45 18.61
C THR A 176 -12.73 12.06 18.17
N SER A 177 -14.00 11.73 18.36
CA SER A 177 -14.61 10.42 18.08
C SER A 177 -14.46 9.93 16.63
N ASN A 178 -14.27 10.86 15.68
CA ASN A 178 -14.02 10.54 14.27
C ASN A 178 -12.58 10.10 13.99
N ASN A 179 -11.66 10.21 14.95
CA ASN A 179 -10.30 9.72 14.77
C ASN A 179 -10.19 8.26 15.24
N HIS A 180 -9.78 7.38 14.33
CA HIS A 180 -9.68 5.94 14.58
C HIS A 180 -8.24 5.41 14.48
N GLY A 181 -7.26 6.28 14.21
CA GLY A 181 -5.84 5.97 14.09
C GLY A 181 -4.97 6.94 14.89
N PHE A 182 -3.65 6.73 14.89
CA PHE A 182 -2.75 7.64 15.60
C PHE A 182 -2.68 9.02 14.92
N ASN A 183 -2.83 10.09 15.70
CA ASN A 183 -2.90 11.46 15.18
C ASN A 183 -1.52 12.10 15.05
N TRP A 184 -0.86 11.87 13.90
CA TRP A 184 0.46 12.43 13.62
C TRP A 184 0.53 13.96 13.65
N PRO A 185 -0.44 14.71 13.09
CA PRO A 185 -0.44 16.18 13.20
C PRO A 185 -0.46 16.65 14.66
N LEU A 186 -1.33 16.07 15.50
CA LEU A 186 -1.41 16.42 16.91
C LEU A 186 -0.07 16.20 17.63
N LEU A 187 0.59 15.06 17.39
CA LEU A 187 1.91 14.79 17.96
C LEU A 187 2.93 15.85 17.56
N ALA A 188 3.02 16.18 16.27
CA ALA A 188 3.96 17.18 15.76
C ALA A 188 3.69 18.58 16.33
N ASP A 189 2.41 18.97 16.42
CA ASP A 189 2.02 20.26 16.99
C ASP A 189 2.34 20.33 18.50
N MET A 190 2.12 19.24 19.24
CA MET A 190 2.50 19.18 20.67
C MET A 190 4.01 19.31 20.85
N VAL A 191 4.81 18.53 20.12
CA VAL A 191 6.28 18.56 20.24
C VAL A 191 6.84 19.96 19.94
N THR A 192 6.18 20.72 19.06
CA THR A 192 6.62 22.08 18.71
C THR A 192 6.12 23.16 19.67
N GLN A 193 4.95 22.97 20.30
CA GLN A 193 4.27 24.05 21.05
C GLN A 193 4.33 23.91 22.57
N ILE A 194 4.60 22.73 23.13
CA ILE A 194 4.77 22.55 24.58
C ILE A 194 6.20 22.15 24.95
N HIS A 195 6.68 22.64 26.10
CA HIS A 195 8.05 22.39 26.58
C HIS A 195 8.16 21.23 27.57
N VAL A 196 7.03 20.61 27.91
CA VAL A 196 6.99 19.42 28.76
C VAL A 196 7.05 18.15 27.90
N PRO A 197 7.63 17.04 28.38
CA PRO A 197 7.66 15.76 27.69
C PRO A 197 6.33 15.35 27.05
N VAL A 198 6.34 15.12 25.73
CA VAL A 198 5.19 14.66 24.97
C VAL A 198 5.20 13.13 24.88
N VAL A 199 4.10 12.48 25.23
CA VAL A 199 3.96 11.03 25.20
C VAL A 199 3.05 10.60 24.05
N ALA A 200 3.57 9.76 23.17
CA ALA A 200 2.79 9.21 22.06
C ALA A 200 2.01 7.99 22.56
N GLU A 201 0.69 8.15 22.72
CA GLU A 201 -0.23 7.09 23.17
C GLU A 201 -1.55 7.12 22.39
N GLY A 202 -2.22 5.96 22.34
CA GLY A 202 -3.50 5.78 21.68
C GLY A 202 -3.28 5.34 20.23
N HIS A 203 -4.01 4.32 19.76
CA HIS A 203 -3.98 3.87 18.37
C HIS A 203 -2.62 3.48 17.73
N ILE A 204 -1.50 3.46 18.47
CA ILE A 204 -0.22 2.92 17.99
C ILE A 204 -0.32 1.39 17.93
N SER A 205 -0.12 0.86 16.73
CA SER A 205 -0.44 -0.52 16.38
C SER A 205 0.74 -1.33 15.86
N SER A 206 1.85 -0.67 15.48
CA SER A 206 3.05 -1.36 14.95
C SER A 206 4.37 -0.83 15.54
N PRO A 207 5.45 -1.64 15.50
CA PRO A 207 6.79 -1.19 15.89
C PRO A 207 7.30 0.01 15.07
N GLU A 208 6.94 0.09 13.79
CA GLU A 208 7.32 1.18 12.89
C GLU A 208 6.65 2.50 13.31
N GLU A 209 5.37 2.44 13.71
CA GLU A 209 4.68 3.61 14.28
C GLU A 209 5.33 4.07 15.58
N ALA A 210 5.72 3.15 16.48
CA ALA A 210 6.43 3.51 17.69
C ALA A 210 7.79 4.18 17.38
N SER A 211 8.58 3.62 16.47
CA SER A 211 9.86 4.20 16.04
C SER A 211 9.69 5.58 15.39
N ARG A 212 8.65 5.74 14.57
CA ARG A 212 8.32 7.03 13.95
C ARG A 212 7.91 8.07 14.99
N ALA A 213 7.13 7.71 16.01
CA ALA A 213 6.73 8.64 17.07
C ALA A 213 7.93 9.22 17.81
N LEU A 214 8.92 8.39 18.15
CA LEU A 214 10.19 8.86 18.73
C LEU A 214 10.95 9.79 17.76
N SER A 215 10.98 9.43 16.47
CA SER A 215 11.64 10.24 15.43
C SER A 215 11.00 11.63 15.23
N VAL A 216 9.70 11.75 15.49
CA VAL A 216 8.96 13.03 15.46
C VAL A 216 9.28 13.89 16.70
N GLY A 217 9.78 13.29 17.77
CA GLY A 217 10.16 13.96 19.01
C GLY A 217 9.29 13.61 20.22
N ALA A 218 8.50 12.53 20.15
CA ALA A 218 7.87 12.00 21.35
C ALA A 218 8.94 11.59 22.38
N TRP A 219 8.73 11.95 23.64
CA TRP A 219 9.61 11.58 24.74
C TRP A 219 9.63 10.08 24.98
N CYS A 220 8.47 9.45 24.95
CA CYS A 220 8.32 8.00 25.00
C CYS A 220 7.02 7.58 24.29
N VAL A 221 6.88 6.28 24.07
CA VAL A 221 5.71 5.68 23.42
C VAL A 221 5.01 4.76 24.39
N ILE A 222 3.69 4.88 24.51
CA ILE A 222 2.85 3.94 25.28
C ILE A 222 2.03 3.06 24.33
N VAL A 223 2.21 1.74 24.43
CA VAL A 223 1.45 0.75 23.64
C VAL A 223 0.67 -0.19 24.56
N GLY A 224 -0.63 -0.32 24.29
CA GLY A 224 -1.54 -1.22 25.00
C GLY A 224 -2.03 -2.37 24.11
N SER A 225 -3.16 -2.15 23.43
CA SER A 225 -3.90 -3.18 22.70
C SER A 225 -3.08 -4.03 21.73
N ALA A 226 -2.04 -3.47 21.11
CA ALA A 226 -1.17 -4.19 20.18
C ALA A 226 -0.20 -5.18 20.86
N ILE A 227 -0.04 -5.10 22.19
CA ILE A 227 0.85 -5.98 22.98
C ILE A 227 0.05 -6.84 23.96
N THR A 228 -0.87 -6.23 24.71
CA THR A 228 -1.46 -6.85 25.91
C THR A 228 -2.88 -7.39 25.72
N ARG A 229 -3.47 -7.26 24.52
CA ARG A 229 -4.85 -7.69 24.23
C ARG A 229 -4.92 -8.77 23.13
N PRO A 230 -4.59 -10.04 23.46
CA PRO A 230 -4.53 -11.12 22.48
C PRO A 230 -5.85 -11.35 21.75
N ALA A 231 -7.01 -11.14 22.39
CA ALA A 231 -8.31 -11.23 21.72
C ALA A 231 -8.46 -10.17 20.61
N THR A 232 -8.05 -8.93 20.86
CA THR A 232 -8.06 -7.85 19.86
C THR A 232 -7.10 -8.15 18.72
N ILE A 233 -5.89 -8.61 19.04
CA ILE A 233 -4.88 -9.01 18.04
C ILE A 233 -5.44 -10.16 17.19
N ALA A 234 -5.92 -11.24 17.80
CA ALA A 234 -6.51 -12.37 17.09
C ALA A 234 -7.68 -11.94 16.19
N ALA A 235 -8.56 -11.04 16.66
CA ALA A 235 -9.66 -10.52 15.86
C ALA A 235 -9.18 -9.76 14.60
N THR A 236 -8.06 -9.04 14.66
CA THR A 236 -7.49 -8.39 13.46
C THR A 236 -6.99 -9.42 12.44
N PHE A 237 -6.33 -10.48 12.90
CA PHE A 237 -5.90 -11.59 12.03
C PHE A 237 -7.11 -12.32 11.42
N ILE A 238 -8.10 -12.69 12.24
CA ILE A 238 -9.31 -13.37 11.80
C ILE A 238 -10.08 -12.51 10.79
N ARG A 239 -10.24 -11.21 11.03
CA ARG A 239 -10.91 -10.31 10.07
C ARG A 239 -10.17 -10.23 8.74
N ALA A 240 -8.84 -10.16 8.75
CA ALA A 240 -8.04 -10.16 7.54
C ALA A 240 -8.16 -11.49 6.78
N MET A 241 -8.15 -12.62 7.50
CA MET A 241 -8.33 -13.95 6.92
C MET A 241 -9.75 -14.14 6.35
N ASN A 242 -10.78 -13.69 7.06
CA ASN A 242 -12.17 -13.80 6.61
C ASN A 242 -12.47 -12.89 5.41
N LYS A 243 -11.82 -11.72 5.30
CA LYS A 243 -11.87 -10.91 4.07
C LYS A 243 -11.41 -11.68 2.83
N ARG A 244 -10.48 -12.63 3.00
CA ARG A 244 -10.00 -13.52 1.92
C ARG A 244 -11.00 -14.63 1.57
N ALA A 245 -11.81 -15.08 2.54
CA ALA A 245 -12.79 -16.16 2.36
C ALA A 245 -14.18 -15.69 1.88
N ILE A 246 -14.49 -14.38 1.94
CA ILE A 246 -15.81 -13.82 1.60
C ILE A 246 -15.81 -13.10 0.24
N ALA A 247 -14.65 -12.81 -0.34
CA ALA A 247 -14.62 -12.03 -1.57
C ALA A 247 -14.95 -12.93 -2.78
N ILE A 248 -16.12 -12.66 -3.34
CA ILE A 248 -16.76 -13.39 -4.43
C ILE A 248 -15.92 -13.22 -5.70
N PRO A 249 -15.52 -14.31 -6.40
CA PRO A 249 -14.69 -14.22 -7.58
C PRO A 249 -15.36 -13.42 -8.70
N ALA A 250 -14.58 -12.96 -9.67
CA ALA A 250 -15.05 -12.19 -10.82
C ALA A 250 -14.61 -12.88 -12.12
N ILE A 251 -15.35 -12.65 -13.21
CA ILE A 251 -14.90 -13.11 -14.52
C ILE A 251 -13.96 -12.06 -15.10
N GLY A 252 -12.74 -12.46 -15.44
CA GLY A 252 -11.82 -11.66 -16.25
C GLY A 252 -11.85 -12.13 -17.70
N VAL A 253 -11.80 -11.20 -18.64
CA VAL A 253 -11.70 -11.47 -20.08
C VAL A 253 -10.59 -10.63 -20.69
N ASP A 254 -9.81 -11.20 -21.60
CA ASP A 254 -8.77 -10.54 -22.37
C ASP A 254 -9.00 -10.75 -23.87
N ILE A 255 -9.43 -9.69 -24.55
CA ILE A 255 -9.72 -9.67 -25.99
C ILE A 255 -8.44 -9.25 -26.73
N GLY A 256 -7.64 -10.23 -27.14
CA GLY A 256 -6.49 -10.04 -28.02
C GLY A 256 -6.85 -10.17 -29.50
N GLY A 257 -5.92 -9.82 -30.39
CA GLY A 257 -6.12 -9.91 -31.85
C GLY A 257 -6.29 -11.35 -32.38
N THR A 258 -5.69 -12.33 -31.70
CA THR A 258 -5.71 -13.75 -32.14
C THR A 258 -6.71 -14.59 -31.37
N SER A 259 -6.80 -14.39 -30.06
CA SER A 259 -7.66 -15.16 -29.17
C SER A 259 -8.30 -14.27 -28.09
N ILE A 260 -9.51 -14.64 -27.68
CA ILE A 260 -10.17 -14.12 -26.48
C ILE A 260 -9.98 -15.15 -25.37
N LYS A 261 -9.37 -14.73 -24.26
CA LYS A 261 -9.18 -15.58 -23.08
C LYS A 261 -10.14 -15.13 -21.99
N ALA A 262 -10.72 -16.06 -21.26
CA ALA A 262 -11.53 -15.75 -20.09
C ALA A 262 -11.23 -16.71 -18.94
N GLY A 263 -11.45 -16.25 -17.71
CA GLY A 263 -11.29 -17.07 -16.52
C GLY A 263 -12.02 -16.51 -15.32
N LEU A 264 -12.29 -17.38 -14.36
CA LEU A 264 -12.79 -17.01 -13.05
C LEU A 264 -11.61 -16.64 -12.16
N VAL A 265 -11.52 -15.37 -11.78
CA VAL A 265 -10.42 -14.81 -11.00
C VAL A 265 -10.89 -14.62 -9.57
N ASP A 266 -10.10 -15.12 -8.62
CA ASP A 266 -10.33 -14.86 -7.21
C ASP A 266 -9.66 -13.52 -6.77
N PRO A 267 -10.00 -13.01 -5.58
CA PRO A 267 -9.41 -11.78 -5.06
C PRO A 267 -7.89 -11.85 -4.76
N ALA A 268 -7.32 -13.05 -4.71
CA ALA A 268 -5.87 -13.26 -4.61
C ALA A 268 -5.18 -13.31 -5.98
N GLY A 269 -5.95 -13.25 -7.07
CA GLY A 269 -5.47 -13.27 -8.45
C GLY A 269 -5.34 -14.69 -9.02
N GLU A 270 -5.78 -15.73 -8.31
CA GLU A 270 -5.81 -17.09 -8.86
C GLU A 270 -6.88 -17.19 -9.96
N VAL A 271 -6.49 -17.72 -11.11
CA VAL A 271 -7.40 -17.91 -12.24
C VAL A 271 -7.77 -19.38 -12.36
N THR A 272 -9.04 -19.67 -12.15
CA THR A 272 -9.68 -20.98 -12.36
C THR A 272 -10.63 -20.91 -13.55
N LEU A 273 -11.17 -22.07 -13.98
CA LEU A 273 -12.14 -22.17 -15.10
C LEU A 273 -11.68 -21.36 -16.32
N ILE A 274 -10.60 -21.79 -16.96
CA ILE A 274 -9.99 -21.02 -18.06
C ILE A 274 -10.54 -21.50 -19.40
N THR A 275 -10.97 -20.56 -20.25
CA THR A 275 -11.27 -20.83 -21.66
C THR A 275 -10.50 -19.90 -22.58
N GLN A 276 -10.30 -20.35 -23.81
CA GLN A 276 -9.71 -19.58 -24.89
C GLN A 276 -10.45 -19.89 -26.20
N VAL A 277 -11.00 -18.85 -26.82
CA VAL A 277 -11.68 -18.93 -28.12
C VAL A 277 -10.93 -18.11 -29.17
N PRO A 278 -10.93 -18.50 -30.45
CA PRO A 278 -10.34 -17.68 -31.51
C PRO A 278 -11.07 -16.34 -31.66
N THR A 279 -10.34 -15.22 -31.79
CA THR A 279 -10.95 -13.90 -32.00
C THR A 279 -11.58 -13.77 -33.39
N GLN A 280 -10.97 -14.42 -34.40
CA GLN A 280 -11.37 -14.34 -35.81
C GLN A 280 -11.58 -12.89 -36.28
N ALA A 281 -10.63 -12.01 -35.95
CA ALA A 281 -10.76 -10.56 -36.10
C ALA A 281 -11.15 -10.11 -37.53
N SER A 282 -10.71 -10.81 -38.57
CA SER A 282 -11.08 -10.52 -39.97
C SER A 282 -12.60 -10.59 -40.24
N GLY A 283 -13.36 -11.28 -39.37
CA GLY A 283 -14.82 -11.34 -39.43
C GLY A 283 -15.52 -10.07 -38.91
N GLY A 284 -14.78 -9.10 -38.38
CA GLY A 284 -15.32 -7.84 -37.89
C GLY A 284 -15.98 -7.93 -36.51
N ARG A 285 -16.59 -6.82 -36.08
CA ARG A 285 -17.12 -6.65 -34.71
C ARG A 285 -18.11 -7.73 -34.29
N GLU A 286 -18.98 -8.20 -35.18
CA GLU A 286 -20.04 -9.15 -34.83
C GLU A 286 -19.46 -10.51 -34.46
N VAL A 287 -18.42 -10.94 -35.18
CA VAL A 287 -17.72 -12.20 -34.92
C VAL A 287 -16.93 -12.11 -33.61
N ILE A 288 -16.21 -11.00 -33.39
CA ILE A 288 -15.47 -10.76 -32.14
C ILE A 288 -16.44 -10.75 -30.95
N ALA A 289 -17.58 -10.07 -31.08
CA ALA A 289 -18.61 -10.00 -30.05
C ALA A 289 -19.27 -11.37 -29.79
N ALA A 290 -19.44 -12.21 -30.81
CA ALA A 290 -19.92 -13.57 -30.67
C ALA A 290 -18.92 -14.44 -29.87
N GLY A 291 -17.63 -14.38 -30.22
CA GLY A 291 -16.56 -15.07 -29.48
C GLY A 291 -16.45 -14.61 -28.04
N LEU A 292 -16.57 -13.30 -27.78
CA LEU A 292 -16.65 -12.76 -26.42
C LEU A 292 -17.81 -13.39 -25.64
N CYS A 293 -18.99 -13.48 -26.27
CA CYS A 293 -20.15 -14.06 -25.62
C CYS A 293 -19.98 -15.56 -25.36
N GLU A 294 -19.35 -16.29 -26.27
CA GLU A 294 -19.03 -17.70 -26.11
C GLU A 294 -18.11 -17.92 -24.90
N ALA A 295 -17.00 -17.19 -24.82
CA ALA A 295 -16.04 -17.29 -23.72
C ALA A 295 -16.70 -17.00 -22.36
N ILE A 296 -17.49 -15.93 -22.24
CA ILE A 296 -18.17 -15.58 -20.98
C ILE A 296 -19.21 -16.63 -20.60
N ARG A 297 -20.01 -17.13 -21.55
CA ARG A 297 -21.03 -18.16 -21.25
C ARG A 297 -20.39 -19.46 -20.76
N GLN A 298 -19.25 -19.85 -21.32
CA GLN A 298 -18.54 -21.03 -20.86
C GLN A 298 -18.11 -20.87 -19.40
N ILE A 299 -17.49 -19.74 -19.03
CA ILE A 299 -17.08 -19.51 -17.63
C ILE A 299 -18.28 -19.45 -16.69
N LEU A 300 -19.38 -18.79 -17.10
CA LEU A 300 -20.60 -18.74 -16.29
C LEU A 300 -21.22 -20.13 -16.08
N SER A 301 -21.25 -20.96 -17.12
CA SER A 301 -21.76 -22.34 -17.04
C SER A 301 -20.92 -23.15 -16.05
N ASP A 302 -19.60 -23.16 -16.24
CA ASP A 302 -18.67 -23.92 -15.39
C ASP A 302 -18.70 -23.43 -13.93
N ALA A 303 -18.83 -22.11 -13.71
CA ALA A 303 -18.94 -21.54 -12.37
C ALA A 303 -20.26 -21.93 -11.69
N HIS A 304 -21.37 -21.92 -12.44
CA HIS A 304 -22.68 -22.34 -11.93
C HIS A 304 -22.66 -23.82 -11.52
N GLU A 305 -22.04 -24.69 -12.32
CA GLU A 305 -21.88 -26.12 -11.98
C GLU A 305 -21.11 -26.32 -10.66
N GLN A 306 -20.20 -25.40 -10.32
CA GLN A 306 -19.47 -25.39 -9.05
C GLN A 306 -20.20 -24.62 -7.92
N GLY A 307 -21.42 -24.14 -8.14
CA GLY A 307 -22.18 -23.35 -7.17
C GLY A 307 -21.62 -21.94 -6.92
N VAL A 308 -20.78 -21.44 -7.82
CA VAL A 308 -20.14 -20.12 -7.72
C VAL A 308 -20.92 -19.11 -8.56
N GLN A 309 -21.26 -17.98 -7.95
CA GLN A 309 -21.87 -16.83 -8.62
C GLN A 309 -20.84 -15.70 -8.70
N PRO A 310 -20.28 -15.40 -9.89
CA PRO A 310 -19.31 -14.31 -10.02
C PRO A 310 -19.94 -12.96 -9.70
N SER A 311 -19.16 -12.07 -9.07
CA SER A 311 -19.65 -10.76 -8.61
C SER A 311 -19.69 -9.68 -9.71
N GLY A 312 -19.07 -9.94 -10.86
CA GLY A 312 -19.03 -9.02 -11.99
C GLY A 312 -18.11 -9.51 -13.10
N LEU A 313 -18.00 -8.68 -14.15
CA LEU A 313 -17.21 -8.93 -15.34
C LEU A 313 -16.18 -7.81 -15.55
N GLY A 314 -14.91 -8.18 -15.64
CA GLY A 314 -13.83 -7.32 -16.11
C GLY A 314 -13.43 -7.69 -17.53
N ILE A 315 -13.39 -6.73 -18.45
CA ILE A 315 -12.98 -6.96 -19.84
C ILE A 315 -11.76 -6.08 -20.17
N ALA A 316 -10.63 -6.72 -20.44
CA ALA A 316 -9.49 -6.14 -21.11
C ALA A 316 -9.72 -6.21 -22.63
N SER A 317 -9.53 -5.09 -23.33
CA SER A 317 -9.69 -5.02 -24.77
C SER A 317 -8.60 -4.16 -25.42
N ALA A 318 -8.14 -4.60 -26.59
CA ALA A 318 -7.27 -3.78 -27.43
C ALA A 318 -8.01 -2.52 -27.90
N GLY A 319 -7.25 -1.44 -28.08
CA GLY A 319 -7.76 -0.12 -28.43
C GLY A 319 -7.82 0.84 -27.24
N ALA A 320 -8.18 2.08 -27.54
CA ALA A 320 -8.38 3.14 -26.58
C ALA A 320 -9.78 3.00 -25.97
N ILE A 321 -9.85 2.78 -24.65
CA ILE A 321 -11.11 2.58 -23.92
C ILE A 321 -11.49 3.86 -23.20
N ASP A 322 -12.73 4.33 -23.39
CA ASP A 322 -13.27 5.44 -22.61
C ASP A 322 -13.62 4.94 -21.20
N ALA A 323 -12.98 5.53 -20.19
CA ALA A 323 -13.14 5.11 -18.81
C ALA A 323 -14.56 5.37 -18.25
N GLN A 324 -15.32 6.32 -18.82
CA GLN A 324 -16.64 6.70 -18.31
C GLN A 324 -17.68 5.64 -18.64
N ASP A 325 -17.79 5.26 -19.91
CA ASP A 325 -18.84 4.37 -20.40
C ASP A 325 -18.33 2.97 -20.81
N GLY A 326 -17.02 2.74 -20.81
CA GLY A 326 -16.41 1.47 -21.21
C GLY A 326 -16.54 1.17 -22.70
N SER A 327 -16.72 2.19 -23.53
CA SER A 327 -16.72 2.05 -24.99
C SER A 327 -15.31 1.99 -25.55
N VAL A 328 -15.17 1.30 -26.68
CA VAL A 328 -13.93 1.29 -27.47
C VAL A 328 -13.88 2.60 -28.26
N PHE A 329 -13.30 3.65 -27.70
CA PHE A 329 -13.20 4.97 -28.34
C PHE A 329 -12.50 4.90 -29.70
N ALA A 330 -11.37 4.19 -29.77
CA ALA A 330 -10.65 3.96 -31.02
C ALA A 330 -9.97 2.59 -31.02
N ALA A 331 -9.87 1.95 -32.18
CA ALA A 331 -9.16 0.69 -32.37
C ALA A 331 -8.48 0.69 -33.74
N THR A 332 -7.36 -0.02 -33.85
CA THR A 332 -6.66 -0.25 -35.12
C THR A 332 -7.38 -1.31 -35.95
N ASP A 333 -7.04 -1.43 -37.24
CA ASP A 333 -7.56 -2.47 -38.14
C ASP A 333 -7.21 -3.91 -37.73
N ASN A 334 -6.39 -4.11 -36.68
CA ASN A 334 -6.24 -5.42 -36.04
C ASN A 334 -7.58 -5.95 -35.47
N LEU A 335 -8.54 -5.07 -35.16
CA LEU A 335 -9.92 -5.43 -34.82
C LEU A 335 -10.88 -4.60 -35.70
N PRO A 336 -11.15 -5.02 -36.95
CA PRO A 336 -11.99 -4.29 -37.91
C PRO A 336 -13.38 -3.95 -37.35
N GLY A 337 -13.74 -2.68 -37.42
CA GLY A 337 -15.04 -2.18 -36.95
C GLY A 337 -15.22 -2.17 -35.42
N TRP A 338 -14.16 -2.40 -34.63
CA TRP A 338 -14.24 -2.45 -33.17
C TRP A 338 -14.43 -1.07 -32.53
N ALA A 339 -13.94 0.00 -33.17
CA ALA A 339 -14.12 1.37 -32.73
C ALA A 339 -15.63 1.76 -32.61
N GLY A 340 -15.95 2.54 -31.58
CA GLY A 340 -17.30 2.95 -31.21
C GLY A 340 -18.15 1.86 -30.55
N PHE A 341 -17.61 0.66 -30.30
CA PHE A 341 -18.39 -0.41 -29.69
C PHE A 341 -18.61 -0.17 -28.20
N LYS A 342 -19.89 -0.14 -27.77
CA LYS A 342 -20.31 0.08 -26.38
C LYS A 342 -20.20 -1.21 -25.57
N LEU A 343 -18.96 -1.65 -25.33
CA LEU A 343 -18.65 -2.98 -24.83
C LEU A 343 -19.24 -3.27 -23.45
N ARG A 344 -19.18 -2.30 -22.52
CA ARG A 344 -19.80 -2.42 -21.19
C ARG A 344 -21.30 -2.72 -21.29
N SER A 345 -22.07 -1.81 -21.91
CA SER A 345 -23.53 -1.96 -22.02
C SER A 345 -23.93 -3.21 -22.81
N PHE A 346 -23.16 -3.58 -23.82
CA PHE A 346 -23.37 -4.80 -24.59
C PHE A 346 -23.30 -6.06 -23.71
N ALA A 347 -22.30 -6.13 -22.82
CA ALA A 347 -22.09 -7.26 -21.92
C ALA A 347 -23.11 -7.28 -20.77
N GLU A 348 -23.37 -6.14 -20.14
CA GLU A 348 -24.36 -6.00 -19.06
C GLU A 348 -25.75 -6.48 -19.49
N GLN A 349 -26.21 -6.09 -20.69
CA GLN A 349 -27.49 -6.51 -21.23
C GLN A 349 -27.61 -8.02 -21.47
N ARG A 350 -26.49 -8.73 -21.67
CA ARG A 350 -26.47 -10.15 -22.03
C ARG A 350 -26.25 -11.06 -20.83
N PHE A 351 -25.46 -10.62 -19.86
CA PHE A 351 -25.02 -11.44 -18.73
C PHE A 351 -25.63 -11.00 -17.41
N ASN A 352 -26.28 -9.84 -17.36
CA ASN A 352 -26.85 -9.27 -16.14
C ASN A 352 -25.83 -9.18 -14.99
N LEU A 353 -24.57 -8.85 -15.33
CA LEU A 353 -23.46 -8.66 -14.41
C LEU A 353 -22.90 -7.25 -14.56
N PRO A 354 -22.60 -6.54 -13.44
CA PRO A 354 -21.85 -5.29 -13.49
C PRO A 354 -20.55 -5.47 -14.27
N THR A 355 -20.30 -4.59 -15.25
CA THR A 355 -19.16 -4.76 -16.17
C THR A 355 -18.23 -3.55 -16.16
N TRP A 356 -16.92 -3.82 -16.14
CA TRP A 356 -15.87 -2.82 -16.34
C TRP A 356 -15.04 -3.19 -17.54
N VAL A 357 -14.57 -2.17 -18.26
CA VAL A 357 -13.75 -2.34 -19.47
C VAL A 357 -12.50 -1.51 -19.30
N VAL A 358 -11.37 -2.08 -19.70
CA VAL A 358 -10.06 -1.43 -19.63
C VAL A 358 -9.23 -1.80 -20.85
N ASN A 359 -8.26 -0.95 -21.17
CA ASN A 359 -7.26 -1.29 -22.17
C ASN A 359 -6.45 -2.52 -21.72
N ASP A 360 -6.08 -3.38 -22.66
CA ASP A 360 -5.29 -4.59 -22.47
C ASP A 360 -3.95 -4.38 -21.74
N ALA A 361 -3.19 -3.35 -22.12
CA ALA A 361 -1.93 -3.02 -21.47
C ALA A 361 -2.15 -2.48 -20.05
N HIS A 362 -3.20 -1.69 -19.84
CA HIS A 362 -3.61 -1.27 -18.50
C HIS A 362 -4.03 -2.45 -17.62
N ALA A 363 -4.73 -3.44 -18.16
CA ALA A 363 -5.03 -4.67 -17.43
C ALA A 363 -3.74 -5.40 -17.02
N ALA A 364 -2.77 -5.53 -17.93
CA ALA A 364 -1.47 -6.12 -17.55
C ALA A 364 -0.77 -5.34 -16.42
N VAL A 365 -0.86 -4.01 -16.42
CA VAL A 365 -0.33 -3.17 -15.33
C VAL A 365 -1.09 -3.37 -14.01
N LEU A 366 -2.41 -3.48 -14.07
CA LEU A 366 -3.25 -3.77 -12.91
C LEU A 366 -2.94 -5.15 -12.32
N ALA A 367 -2.68 -6.16 -13.15
CA ALA A 367 -2.23 -7.47 -12.67
C ALA A 367 -0.90 -7.39 -11.94
N GLU A 368 0.05 -6.58 -12.41
CA GLU A 368 1.32 -6.35 -11.69
C GLU A 368 1.11 -5.60 -10.38
N LEU A 369 0.26 -4.56 -10.39
CA LEU A 369 -0.07 -3.77 -9.20
C LEU A 369 -0.71 -4.60 -8.10
N HIS A 370 -1.59 -5.53 -8.46
CA HIS A 370 -2.35 -6.31 -7.48
C HIS A 370 -1.70 -7.64 -7.12
N PHE A 371 -1.07 -8.32 -8.07
CA PHE A 371 -0.63 -9.72 -7.92
C PHE A 371 0.84 -9.97 -8.30
N GLY A 372 1.49 -9.04 -9.00
CA GLY A 372 2.86 -9.20 -9.48
C GLY A 372 3.90 -8.45 -8.64
N LEU A 373 5.04 -8.10 -9.25
CA LEU A 373 6.13 -7.40 -8.56
C LEU A 373 5.70 -6.00 -8.10
N GLY A 374 4.77 -5.38 -8.85
CA GLY A 374 4.17 -4.09 -8.53
C GLY A 374 3.40 -4.07 -7.22
N HIS A 375 2.99 -5.24 -6.69
CA HIS A 375 2.28 -5.33 -5.41
C HIS A 375 3.02 -4.69 -4.25
N SER A 376 4.36 -4.79 -4.24
CA SER A 376 5.24 -4.24 -3.20
C SER A 376 5.69 -2.79 -3.46
N LEU A 377 5.30 -2.20 -4.59
CA LEU A 377 5.72 -0.87 -5.02
C LEU A 377 4.57 0.14 -4.86
N SER A 378 4.92 1.39 -4.58
CA SER A 378 4.00 2.54 -4.61
C SER A 378 3.94 3.14 -6.02
N ASP A 379 5.10 3.37 -6.62
CA ASP A 379 5.23 4.13 -7.87
C ASP A 379 6.06 3.33 -8.88
N PHE A 380 5.43 2.84 -9.95
CA PHE A 380 6.12 2.05 -10.97
C PHE A 380 5.51 2.25 -12.36
N VAL A 381 6.26 1.87 -13.39
CA VAL A 381 5.77 1.85 -14.77
C VAL A 381 5.88 0.44 -15.30
N ALA A 382 4.85 -0.08 -15.94
CA ALA A 382 4.91 -1.37 -16.63
C ALA A 382 4.77 -1.18 -18.14
N ILE A 383 5.56 -1.93 -18.90
CA ILE A 383 5.61 -1.91 -20.37
C ILE A 383 5.42 -3.34 -20.86
N THR A 384 4.54 -3.53 -21.85
CA THR A 384 4.35 -4.81 -22.53
C THR A 384 4.84 -4.73 -23.98
N LEU A 385 5.69 -5.69 -24.37
CA LEU A 385 6.29 -5.77 -25.71
C LEU A 385 5.74 -6.97 -26.48
N GLY A 386 5.01 -6.71 -27.56
CA GLY A 386 4.43 -7.74 -28.41
C GLY A 386 4.17 -7.21 -29.82
N THR A 387 2.95 -7.42 -30.33
CA THR A 387 2.51 -6.85 -31.61
C THR A 387 2.75 -5.33 -31.65
N GLY A 388 2.50 -4.65 -30.54
CA GLY A 388 2.84 -3.26 -30.29
C GLY A 388 3.56 -3.08 -28.95
N VAL A 389 3.59 -1.84 -28.46
CA VAL A 389 4.15 -1.45 -27.17
C VAL A 389 3.07 -0.78 -26.35
N GLY A 390 2.53 -1.54 -25.39
CA GLY A 390 1.59 -1.04 -24.40
C GLY A 390 2.28 -0.73 -23.08
N GLY A 391 1.57 -0.07 -22.17
CA GLY A 391 2.02 0.06 -20.79
C GLY A 391 1.06 0.87 -19.95
N GLY A 392 1.49 1.20 -18.74
CA GLY A 392 0.75 2.03 -17.81
C GLY A 392 1.66 2.55 -16.71
N VAL A 393 1.26 3.68 -16.12
CA VAL A 393 1.98 4.33 -15.02
C VAL A 393 1.16 4.17 -13.76
N VAL A 394 1.77 3.69 -12.69
CA VAL A 394 1.19 3.63 -11.35
C VAL A 394 1.86 4.68 -10.48
N CYS A 395 1.06 5.52 -9.83
CA CYS A 395 1.53 6.50 -8.86
C CYS A 395 0.69 6.40 -7.57
N GLY A 396 1.34 6.32 -6.41
CA GLY A 396 0.67 6.12 -5.13
C GLY A 396 -0.26 4.90 -5.10
N ARG A 397 0.17 3.79 -5.72
CA ARG A 397 -0.59 2.54 -5.90
C ARG A 397 -1.88 2.67 -6.72
N LYS A 398 -2.00 3.71 -7.55
CA LYS A 398 -3.13 3.91 -8.47
C LYS A 398 -2.65 3.98 -9.90
N LEU A 399 -3.31 3.23 -10.78
CA LEU A 399 -3.11 3.39 -12.22
C LEU A 399 -3.51 4.81 -12.64
N LEU A 400 -2.61 5.51 -13.32
CA LEU A 400 -2.89 6.79 -13.92
C LEU A 400 -3.68 6.58 -15.22
N SER A 401 -5.00 6.71 -15.15
CA SER A 401 -5.88 6.63 -16.32
C SER A 401 -6.00 7.97 -17.08
N GLY A 402 -5.70 9.09 -16.42
CA GLY A 402 -5.93 10.43 -16.95
C GLY A 402 -7.42 10.75 -17.11
N ARG A 403 -7.73 11.94 -17.65
CA ARG A 403 -9.13 12.44 -17.76
C ARG A 403 -10.04 11.55 -18.62
N HIS A 404 -9.47 10.91 -19.63
CA HIS A 404 -10.21 10.17 -20.67
C HIS A 404 -9.89 8.67 -20.71
N GLY A 405 -9.03 8.16 -19.83
CA GLY A 405 -8.59 6.75 -19.85
C GLY A 405 -7.36 6.46 -20.71
N PHE A 406 -6.73 7.47 -21.32
CA PHE A 406 -5.63 7.30 -22.28
C PHE A 406 -4.22 7.60 -21.71
N ALA A 407 -4.09 7.99 -20.44
CA ALA A 407 -2.76 8.16 -19.86
C ALA A 407 -2.02 6.81 -19.86
N GLY A 408 -0.71 6.82 -20.03
CA GLY A 408 0.06 5.57 -20.13
C GLY A 408 0.21 5.00 -21.55
N SER A 409 -0.07 5.75 -22.62
CA SER A 409 0.27 5.36 -24.01
C SER A 409 1.79 5.41 -24.30
N ILE A 410 2.58 4.67 -23.52
CA ILE A 410 4.04 4.78 -23.44
C ILE A 410 4.73 4.44 -24.76
N GLY A 411 4.18 3.50 -25.55
CA GLY A 411 4.72 3.12 -26.85
C GLY A 411 4.73 4.24 -27.90
N HIS A 412 3.92 5.29 -27.70
CA HIS A 412 3.77 6.37 -28.68
C HIS A 412 4.57 7.64 -28.35
N HIS A 413 5.35 7.66 -27.27
CA HIS A 413 6.31 8.75 -27.08
C HIS A 413 7.42 8.68 -28.13
N VAL A 414 7.87 9.83 -28.60
CA VAL A 414 8.85 9.94 -29.69
C VAL A 414 10.25 9.78 -29.10
N ILE A 415 11.00 8.77 -29.58
CA ILE A 415 12.43 8.59 -29.28
C ILE A 415 13.34 9.05 -30.43
N ARG A 416 12.77 9.23 -31.64
CA ARG A 416 13.49 9.64 -32.85
C ARG A 416 12.65 10.59 -33.70
N GLU A 417 12.86 11.88 -33.57
CA GLU A 417 12.19 12.87 -34.42
C GLU A 417 12.44 12.57 -35.92
N GLY A 418 11.37 12.64 -36.72
CA GLY A 418 11.43 12.30 -38.15
C GLY A 418 11.68 10.82 -38.46
N GLY A 419 11.71 9.96 -37.45
CA GLY A 419 12.09 8.55 -37.53
C GLY A 419 11.12 7.65 -38.30
N ARG A 420 11.10 6.37 -37.91
CA ARG A 420 10.26 5.33 -38.54
C ARG A 420 8.78 5.63 -38.36
N GLU A 421 7.98 5.29 -39.37
CA GLU A 421 6.52 5.38 -39.29
C GLU A 421 5.97 4.41 -38.24
N CYS A 422 5.00 4.88 -37.48
CA CYS A 422 4.25 4.13 -36.48
C CYS A 422 2.80 3.97 -36.95
N ASN A 423 2.15 2.87 -36.56
CA ASN A 423 0.75 2.57 -36.91
C ASN A 423 -0.23 3.66 -36.43
N CYS A 424 0.14 4.45 -35.41
CA CYS A 424 -0.67 5.57 -34.92
C CYS A 424 -0.70 6.77 -35.86
N GLY A 425 0.03 6.72 -36.98
CA GLY A 425 0.13 7.79 -37.99
C GLY A 425 1.26 8.78 -37.76
N ARG A 426 1.98 8.68 -36.63
CA ARG A 426 3.16 9.51 -36.32
C ARG A 426 4.45 8.84 -36.78
N ARG A 427 5.56 9.59 -36.64
CA ARG A 427 6.92 9.10 -36.89
C ARG A 427 7.75 9.17 -35.62
N GLY A 428 8.60 8.18 -35.39
CA GLY A 428 9.58 8.22 -34.30
C GLY A 428 9.13 7.65 -32.96
N CYS A 429 7.91 7.12 -32.87
CA CYS A 429 7.39 6.49 -31.66
C CYS A 429 8.23 5.29 -31.24
N LEU A 430 8.40 5.07 -29.93
CA LEU A 430 9.10 3.91 -29.37
C LEU A 430 8.64 2.58 -30.00
N GLU A 431 7.32 2.39 -30.17
CA GLU A 431 6.73 1.20 -30.79
C GLU A 431 7.26 0.87 -32.19
N ALA A 432 7.61 1.88 -32.99
CA ALA A 432 8.16 1.68 -34.33
C ALA A 432 9.57 1.03 -34.32
N TYR A 433 10.17 0.90 -33.13
CA TYR A 433 11.51 0.37 -32.92
C TYR A 433 11.57 -0.87 -32.01
N VAL A 434 10.55 -1.10 -31.16
CA VAL A 434 10.59 -2.18 -30.16
C VAL A 434 9.34 -3.08 -30.14
N SER A 435 8.65 -3.18 -31.26
CA SER A 435 7.52 -4.11 -31.51
C SER A 435 7.95 -5.37 -32.29
N THR A 436 7.03 -6.32 -32.44
CA THR A 436 7.19 -7.52 -33.31
C THR A 436 7.67 -7.16 -34.71
N VAL A 437 7.05 -6.16 -35.34
CA VAL A 437 7.42 -5.70 -36.69
C VAL A 437 8.83 -5.12 -36.70
N ALA A 438 9.21 -4.39 -35.64
CA ALA A 438 10.55 -3.84 -35.52
C ALA A 438 11.61 -4.94 -35.35
N LEU A 439 11.34 -5.98 -34.56
CA LEU A 439 12.26 -7.12 -34.40
C LEU A 439 12.49 -7.84 -35.74
N ILE A 440 11.43 -8.12 -36.49
CA ILE A 440 11.52 -8.77 -37.81
C ILE A 440 12.35 -7.92 -38.78
N ARG A 441 12.16 -6.60 -38.75
CA ARG A 441 12.94 -5.67 -39.56
C ARG A 441 14.42 -5.68 -39.20
N GLU A 442 14.76 -5.51 -37.92
CA GLU A 442 16.16 -5.50 -37.46
C GLU A 442 16.87 -6.82 -37.78
N TYR A 443 16.14 -7.94 -37.69
CA TYR A 443 16.65 -9.27 -38.06
C TYR A 443 16.96 -9.37 -39.55
N LYS A 444 16.05 -8.93 -40.43
CA LYS A 444 16.25 -8.90 -41.88
C LYS A 444 17.41 -7.98 -42.29
N GLU A 445 17.48 -6.78 -41.70
CA GLU A 445 18.57 -5.81 -41.94
C GLU A 445 19.95 -6.37 -41.56
N ARG A 446 20.01 -7.37 -40.66
CA ARG A 446 21.23 -8.08 -40.24
C ARG A 446 21.50 -9.36 -41.04
N GLY A 447 20.84 -9.52 -42.19
CA GLY A 447 21.01 -10.69 -43.05
C GLY A 447 20.30 -11.94 -42.54
N GLY A 448 19.46 -11.82 -41.50
CA GLY A 448 18.63 -12.89 -41.03
C GLY A 448 17.53 -13.22 -42.04
N SER A 449 17.31 -14.51 -42.28
CA SER A 449 16.18 -14.99 -43.08
C SER A 449 15.44 -16.08 -42.30
N ILE A 450 14.12 -16.04 -42.37
CA ILE A 450 13.25 -17.14 -41.97
C ILE A 450 12.50 -17.48 -43.24
N ALA A 451 12.48 -18.76 -43.64
CA ALA A 451 11.70 -19.21 -44.79
C ALA A 451 10.23 -18.78 -44.61
N HIS A 452 9.86 -17.69 -45.28
CA HIS A 452 8.48 -17.35 -45.58
C HIS A 452 8.13 -18.25 -46.77
N GLY A 453 7.17 -19.16 -46.63
CA GLY A 453 6.80 -20.06 -47.71
C GLY A 453 6.54 -19.28 -49.00
N GLN A 454 7.42 -19.44 -49.99
CA GLN A 454 7.19 -19.02 -51.37
C GLN A 454 6.67 -20.23 -52.16
N THR A 455 5.56 -20.80 -51.73
CA THR A 455 4.78 -21.76 -52.50
C THR A 455 3.34 -21.68 -52.01
N LEU A 456 2.39 -21.68 -52.96
CA LEU A 456 0.96 -21.48 -52.75
C LEU A 456 0.29 -22.49 -51.78
N ASP A 457 1.02 -23.51 -51.28
CA ASP A 457 0.47 -24.61 -50.50
C ASP A 457 1.14 -24.81 -49.11
N ALA A 458 2.03 -23.92 -48.66
CA ALA A 458 2.60 -23.95 -47.31
C ALA A 458 2.11 -22.75 -46.49
N GLN A 459 1.36 -23.00 -45.40
CA GLN A 459 0.81 -21.95 -44.52
C GLN A 459 1.87 -20.89 -44.17
N THR A 460 1.67 -19.65 -44.66
CA THR A 460 2.45 -18.48 -44.29
C THR A 460 2.35 -18.25 -42.77
N LEU A 461 3.49 -18.24 -42.10
CA LEU A 461 3.58 -17.88 -40.68
C LEU A 461 3.20 -16.41 -40.50
N ASP A 462 2.35 -16.11 -39.52
CA ASP A 462 2.06 -14.74 -39.12
C ASP A 462 3.28 -14.07 -38.44
N ASP A 463 3.24 -12.75 -38.31
CA ASP A 463 4.34 -11.97 -37.73
C ASP A 463 4.68 -12.40 -36.29
N ALA A 464 3.69 -12.82 -35.51
CA ALA A 464 3.90 -13.30 -34.14
C ALA A 464 4.72 -14.61 -34.14
N ALA A 465 4.39 -15.56 -35.01
CA ALA A 465 5.13 -16.80 -35.16
C ALA A 465 6.55 -16.57 -35.70
N VAL A 466 6.74 -15.60 -36.61
CA VAL A 466 8.08 -15.20 -37.07
C VAL A 466 8.89 -14.61 -35.92
N ALA A 467 8.34 -13.67 -35.15
CA ALA A 467 9.03 -13.08 -34.02
C ALA A 467 9.38 -14.11 -32.93
N TRP A 468 8.50 -15.06 -32.66
CA TRP A 468 8.78 -16.18 -31.75
C TRP A 468 9.99 -17.01 -32.23
N LYS A 469 10.09 -17.30 -33.54
CA LYS A 469 11.28 -17.98 -34.09
C LYS A 469 12.55 -17.14 -33.95
N ILE A 470 12.49 -15.83 -34.21
CA ILE A 470 13.63 -14.92 -34.03
C ILE A 470 14.06 -14.90 -32.56
N ASN A 471 13.12 -14.85 -31.61
CA ASN A 471 13.39 -14.96 -30.18
C ASN A 471 14.15 -16.25 -29.87
N HIS A 472 13.69 -17.40 -30.35
CA HIS A 472 14.36 -18.68 -30.11
C HIS A 472 15.76 -18.73 -30.72
N LEU A 473 15.95 -18.17 -31.92
CA LEU A 473 17.26 -18.05 -32.56
C LEU A 473 18.21 -17.14 -31.77
N ALA A 474 17.71 -16.03 -31.21
CA ALA A 474 18.51 -15.15 -30.37
C ALA A 474 18.94 -15.85 -29.08
N ALA A 475 18.03 -16.62 -28.45
CA ALA A 475 18.32 -17.41 -27.26
C ALA A 475 19.37 -18.50 -27.50
N THR A 476 19.42 -19.06 -28.72
CA THR A 476 20.44 -20.05 -29.13
C THR A 476 21.71 -19.41 -29.71
N GLY A 477 21.82 -18.08 -29.71
CA GLY A 477 23.04 -17.35 -30.06
C GLY A 477 23.23 -17.06 -31.55
N ALA A 478 22.19 -17.21 -32.38
CA ALA A 478 22.29 -16.92 -33.81
C ALA A 478 22.64 -15.42 -34.04
N PRO A 479 23.76 -15.10 -34.74
CA PRO A 479 24.29 -13.73 -34.78
C PRO A 479 23.30 -12.65 -35.23
N ALA A 480 22.53 -12.90 -36.29
CA ALA A 480 21.54 -11.95 -36.79
C ALA A 480 20.40 -11.69 -35.78
N ALA A 481 19.95 -12.73 -35.08
CA ALA A 481 18.88 -12.63 -34.09
C ALA A 481 19.36 -11.95 -32.80
N VAL A 482 20.57 -12.29 -32.33
CA VAL A 482 21.23 -11.60 -31.21
C VAL A 482 21.42 -10.12 -31.54
N GLY A 483 21.91 -9.80 -32.74
CA GLY A 483 22.08 -8.42 -33.19
C GLY A 483 20.76 -7.65 -33.29
N ALA A 484 19.66 -8.31 -33.65
CA ALA A 484 18.34 -7.69 -33.68
C ALA A 484 17.84 -7.35 -32.26
N TYR A 485 18.00 -8.27 -31.30
CA TYR A 485 17.68 -8.01 -29.89
C TYR A 485 18.57 -6.93 -29.26
N GLN A 486 19.85 -6.86 -29.64
CA GLN A 486 20.74 -5.77 -29.21
C GLN A 486 20.21 -4.41 -29.68
N ALA A 487 19.80 -4.30 -30.95
CA ALA A 487 19.22 -3.07 -31.49
C ALA A 487 17.92 -2.70 -30.78
N LEU A 488 17.02 -3.67 -30.57
CA LEU A 488 15.79 -3.46 -29.78
C LEU A 488 16.09 -2.95 -28.37
N GLY A 489 17.11 -3.53 -27.72
CA GLY A 489 17.51 -3.15 -26.37
C GLY A 489 18.01 -1.71 -26.27
N GLU A 490 18.75 -1.23 -27.27
CA GLU A 490 19.20 0.17 -27.35
C GLU A 490 18.01 1.14 -27.43
N TYR A 491 17.06 0.89 -28.35
CA TYR A 491 15.88 1.74 -28.50
C TYR A 491 14.98 1.70 -27.26
N LEU A 492 14.81 0.52 -26.66
CA LEU A 492 14.01 0.35 -25.46
C LEU A 492 14.62 1.10 -24.29
N ALA A 493 15.95 1.04 -24.13
CA ALA A 493 16.65 1.74 -23.06
C ALA A 493 16.49 3.26 -23.15
N GLU A 494 16.45 3.84 -24.35
CA GLU A 494 16.17 5.27 -24.53
C GLU A 494 14.76 5.64 -24.10
N GLY A 495 13.77 4.83 -24.50
CA GLY A 495 12.40 5.04 -24.09
C GLY A 495 12.21 4.90 -22.58
N VAL A 496 12.86 3.91 -21.97
CA VAL A 496 12.85 3.70 -20.51
C VAL A 496 13.59 4.82 -19.77
N ALA A 497 14.68 5.35 -20.32
CA ALA A 497 15.36 6.50 -19.73
C ALA A 497 14.45 7.75 -19.70
N ASN A 498 13.68 7.98 -20.77
CA ASN A 498 12.67 9.04 -20.77
C ASN A 498 11.62 8.84 -19.68
N ILE A 499 11.16 7.62 -19.46
CA ILE A 499 10.20 7.29 -18.39
C ILE A 499 10.77 7.63 -17.01
N PHE A 500 12.03 7.25 -16.73
CA PHE A 500 12.68 7.61 -15.47
C PHE A 500 12.81 9.13 -15.29
N ASN A 501 13.13 9.86 -16.36
CA ASN A 501 13.21 11.32 -16.29
C ASN A 501 11.86 12.00 -16.04
N LEU A 502 10.76 11.39 -16.50
CA LEU A 502 9.41 11.97 -16.39
C LEU A 502 8.71 11.61 -15.07
N PHE A 503 8.90 10.39 -14.58
CA PHE A 503 8.11 9.85 -13.47
C PHE A 503 8.94 9.48 -12.23
N ASP A 504 10.27 9.36 -12.36
CA ASP A 504 11.17 8.86 -11.30
C ASP A 504 10.62 7.64 -10.53
N PRO A 505 10.16 6.58 -11.22
CA PRO A 505 9.50 5.45 -10.57
C PRO A 505 10.48 4.61 -9.75
N GLU A 506 9.97 3.84 -8.79
CA GLU A 506 10.74 2.84 -8.05
C GLU A 506 11.23 1.71 -8.96
N ALA A 507 10.45 1.36 -9.99
CA ALA A 507 10.83 0.39 -11.00
C ALA A 507 10.12 0.61 -12.35
N VAL A 508 10.77 0.11 -13.41
CA VAL A 508 10.14 -0.17 -14.71
C VAL A 508 10.07 -1.68 -14.91
N LEU A 509 8.85 -2.20 -15.00
CA LEU A 509 8.56 -3.62 -15.21
C LEU A 509 8.33 -3.87 -16.70
N ILE A 510 8.97 -4.88 -17.27
CA ILE A 510 8.90 -5.18 -18.71
C ILE A 510 8.36 -6.60 -18.89
N SER A 511 7.28 -6.74 -19.67
CA SER A 511 6.63 -8.00 -20.00
C SER A 511 6.40 -8.14 -21.51
N GLY A 512 5.73 -9.22 -21.90
CA GLY A 512 5.28 -9.45 -23.27
C GLY A 512 6.07 -10.55 -24.00
N GLY A 513 5.49 -11.03 -25.11
CA GLY A 513 5.99 -12.20 -25.83
C GLY A 513 7.39 -12.05 -26.43
N LEU A 514 7.89 -10.81 -26.61
CA LEU A 514 9.28 -10.59 -27.04
C LEU A 514 10.29 -10.77 -25.91
N VAL A 515 9.87 -10.69 -24.65
CA VAL A 515 10.73 -10.79 -23.46
C VAL A 515 10.75 -12.21 -22.89
N GLU A 516 9.68 -12.97 -23.11
CA GLU A 516 9.58 -14.36 -22.69
C GLU A 516 10.76 -15.17 -23.26
N GLY A 517 11.39 -15.98 -22.40
CA GLY A 517 12.58 -16.77 -22.76
C GLY A 517 13.88 -15.96 -22.94
N GLN A 518 13.90 -14.65 -22.69
CA GLN A 518 15.07 -13.78 -22.85
C GLN A 518 15.53 -13.14 -21.52
N PRO A 519 15.97 -13.92 -20.52
CA PRO A 519 16.26 -13.40 -19.17
C PRO A 519 17.36 -12.34 -19.13
N GLN A 520 18.31 -12.38 -20.08
CA GLN A 520 19.39 -11.39 -20.15
C GLN A 520 18.97 -10.08 -20.83
N PHE A 521 17.90 -10.07 -21.62
CA PHE A 521 17.50 -8.90 -22.39
C PHE A 521 17.14 -7.73 -21.48
N VAL A 522 16.27 -7.97 -20.48
CA VAL A 522 15.82 -6.94 -19.54
C VAL A 522 16.98 -6.40 -18.69
N ALA A 523 17.90 -7.26 -18.26
CA ALA A 523 19.07 -6.85 -17.50
C ALA A 523 19.98 -5.90 -18.31
N ARG A 524 20.26 -6.24 -19.57
CA ARG A 524 21.05 -5.39 -20.48
C ARG A 524 20.37 -4.05 -20.76
N VAL A 525 19.05 -4.04 -20.91
CA VAL A 525 18.28 -2.80 -21.03
C VAL A 525 18.48 -1.94 -19.77
N GLY A 526 18.40 -2.52 -18.57
CA GLY A 526 18.65 -1.80 -17.32
C GLY A 526 20.06 -1.20 -17.21
N GLU A 527 21.08 -1.95 -17.62
CA GLU A 527 22.47 -1.44 -17.70
C GLU A 527 22.57 -0.25 -18.65
N ARG A 528 21.92 -0.35 -19.82
CA ARG A 528 21.94 0.72 -20.82
C ARG A 528 21.18 1.96 -20.35
N VAL A 529 20.02 1.80 -19.70
CA VAL A 529 19.26 2.89 -19.08
C VAL A 529 20.14 3.62 -18.05
N SER A 530 20.86 2.89 -17.20
CA SER A 530 21.78 3.49 -16.21
C SER A 530 22.85 4.39 -16.85
N ALA A 531 23.34 4.02 -18.04
CA ALA A 531 24.31 4.82 -18.78
C ALA A 531 23.70 6.07 -19.45
N LEU A 532 22.39 6.06 -19.75
CA LEU A 532 21.69 7.18 -20.39
C LEU A 532 21.19 8.23 -19.39
N LEU A 533 20.94 7.84 -18.15
CA LEU A 533 20.45 8.76 -17.11
C LEU A 533 21.57 9.65 -16.56
N HIS A 534 21.28 10.94 -16.40
CA HIS A 534 22.24 11.93 -15.88
C HIS A 534 22.83 11.53 -14.52
N PHE A 535 22.01 10.95 -13.64
CA PHE A 535 22.43 10.45 -12.33
C PHE A 535 22.43 8.91 -12.22
N GLY A 536 22.35 8.18 -13.34
CA GLY A 536 22.15 6.72 -13.35
C GLY A 536 23.26 5.90 -12.69
N ARG A 537 24.48 6.46 -12.57
CA ARG A 537 25.59 5.85 -11.82
C ARG A 537 25.48 6.03 -10.30
N LYS A 538 24.81 7.09 -9.83
CA LYS A 538 24.59 7.39 -8.41
C LYS A 538 23.30 6.76 -7.88
N ARG A 539 22.24 6.79 -8.70
CA ARG A 539 20.96 6.15 -8.44
C ARG A 539 20.69 5.16 -9.56
N LYS A 540 20.98 3.89 -9.31
CA LYS A 540 20.80 2.83 -10.31
C LYS A 540 19.30 2.66 -10.60
N PRO A 541 18.86 2.77 -11.86
CA PRO A 541 17.48 2.50 -12.23
C PRO A 541 17.15 1.03 -11.99
N CYS A 542 15.94 0.76 -11.50
CA CYS A 542 15.43 -0.59 -11.33
C CYS A 542 14.59 -0.98 -12.56
N VAL A 543 15.15 -1.84 -13.43
CA VAL A 543 14.42 -2.39 -14.59
C VAL A 543 14.33 -3.90 -14.40
N LYS A 544 13.12 -4.43 -14.35
CA LYS A 544 12.86 -5.85 -14.03
C LYS A 544 11.91 -6.48 -15.03
N ALA A 545 12.07 -7.79 -15.24
CA ALA A 545 11.04 -8.56 -15.95
C ALA A 545 9.80 -8.66 -15.06
N ALA A 546 8.64 -8.41 -15.63
CA ALA A 546 7.37 -8.57 -14.92
C ALA A 546 7.08 -10.05 -14.65
N THR A 547 6.29 -10.34 -13.62
CA THR A 547 6.00 -11.71 -13.15
C THR A 547 4.59 -12.18 -13.46
N SER A 548 3.68 -11.27 -13.77
CA SER A 548 2.34 -11.58 -14.21
C SER A 548 2.44 -12.33 -15.53
N GLY A 549 1.97 -13.58 -15.52
CA GLY A 549 2.10 -14.51 -16.65
C GLY A 549 1.12 -14.24 -17.78
N ARG A 550 0.91 -15.26 -18.62
CA ARG A 550 0.05 -15.22 -19.82
C ARG A 550 -1.43 -14.84 -19.62
N LEU A 551 -1.87 -14.75 -18.36
CA LEU A 551 -3.22 -14.39 -17.94
C LEU A 551 -3.31 -13.00 -17.29
N ALA A 552 -2.24 -12.18 -17.39
CA ALA A 552 -2.21 -10.84 -16.81
C ALA A 552 -3.40 -9.97 -17.26
N GLY A 553 -3.80 -10.04 -18.54
CA GLY A 553 -4.99 -9.33 -19.04
C GLY A 553 -6.28 -9.77 -18.33
N VAL A 554 -6.48 -11.08 -18.17
CA VAL A 554 -7.63 -11.67 -17.46
C VAL A 554 -7.63 -11.25 -15.99
N GLN A 555 -6.49 -11.41 -15.30
CA GLN A 555 -6.33 -11.06 -13.89
C GLN A 555 -6.59 -9.57 -13.65
N GLY A 556 -5.93 -8.71 -14.42
CA GLY A 556 -6.03 -7.25 -14.27
C GLY A 556 -7.38 -6.68 -14.68
N ALA A 557 -8.08 -7.30 -15.63
CA ALA A 557 -9.45 -6.90 -15.92
C ALA A 557 -10.37 -7.16 -14.71
N ALA A 558 -10.22 -8.33 -14.07
CA ALA A 558 -11.02 -8.70 -12.91
C ALA A 558 -10.78 -7.80 -11.68
N THR A 559 -9.59 -7.18 -11.53
CA THR A 559 -9.33 -6.29 -10.39
C THR A 559 -10.26 -5.09 -10.33
N LEU A 560 -10.76 -4.63 -11.48
CA LEU A 560 -11.73 -3.51 -11.54
C LEU A 560 -13.05 -3.86 -10.84
N VAL A 561 -13.45 -5.13 -10.90
CA VAL A 561 -14.64 -5.63 -10.18
C VAL A 561 -14.38 -5.57 -8.68
N PHE A 562 -13.20 -6.00 -8.23
CA PHE A 562 -12.82 -6.00 -6.81
C PHE A 562 -12.63 -4.60 -6.24
N GLU A 563 -12.11 -3.66 -7.04
CA GLU A 563 -11.94 -2.26 -6.65
C GLU A 563 -13.27 -1.54 -6.50
N ALA A 564 -14.25 -1.82 -7.37
CA ALA A 564 -15.58 -1.22 -7.28
C ALA A 564 -16.41 -1.68 -6.06
N GLN A 565 -15.98 -2.75 -5.40
CA GLN A 565 -16.61 -3.30 -4.18
C GLN A 565 -16.00 -2.75 -2.88
N ARG A 566 -14.92 -1.98 -2.96
CA ARG A 566 -14.25 -1.32 -1.82
C ARG A 566 -14.80 0.08 -1.60
#